data_AF-A0A6J4GYV4-F1
#
_entry.id   AF-A0A6J4GYV4-F1
#
_cell.length_a   1.000
_cell.length_b   1.000
_cell.length_c   1.000
_cell.angle_alpha   90.00
_cell.angle_beta   90.00
_cell.angle_gamma   90.00
#
_symmetry.space_group_name_H-M   'P 1'
#
loop_
_entity.id
_entity.type
_entity.pdbx_description
1 polymer ?
#
loop_
_entity_poly.entity_id
_entity_poly.type
_entity_poly.pdbx_seq_one_letter_code
_entity_poly.pdbx_strand_id
1 'polypeptide(L)' 'MTVERLAPILAALEETGWPLYEQPSEAWYRTGDCEGGQREFLVQDPDGYLLRFAEDLGTRPPTKDR' A
#
# COMPACT_ATOMS: atom_id res chain seq x y z
N MET A 1 0.14 -8.92 -0.34
CA MET A 1 -1.22 -9.36 0.03
C MET A 1 -2.16 -8.16 -0.05
N THR A 2 -3.34 -8.35 -0.60
CA THR A 2 -4.36 -7.29 -0.64
C THR A 2 -5.26 -7.41 0.58
N VAL A 3 -5.55 -6.28 1.22
CA VAL A 3 -6.39 -6.18 2.41
C VAL A 3 -7.43 -5.08 2.21
N GLU A 4 -8.54 -5.14 2.95
CA GLU A 4 -9.59 -4.13 2.85
C GLU A 4 -9.13 -2.75 3.35
N ARG A 5 -8.32 -2.72 4.42
CA ARG A 5 -7.84 -1.49 5.07
C ARG A 5 -6.44 -1.70 5.63
N LEU A 6 -5.50 -0.79 5.33
CA LEU A 6 -4.18 -0.80 5.96
C LEU A 6 -4.18 -0.22 7.37
N ALA A 7 -5.10 0.72 7.66
CA ALA A 7 -5.10 1.48 8.90
C ALA A 7 -5.07 0.61 10.18
N PRO A 8 -5.87 -0.47 10.31
CA PRO A 8 -5.80 -1.32 11.50
C PRO A 8 -4.47 -2.05 11.65
N ILE A 9 -3.84 -2.44 10.54
CA ILE A 9 -2.56 -3.16 10.55
C ILE A 9 -1.44 -2.19 10.94
N LEU A 10 -1.43 -0.99 10.37
CA LEU A 10 -0.45 0.04 10.70
C LEU A 10 -0.52 0.44 12.18
N ALA A 11 -1.73 0.60 12.73
CA ALA A 11 -1.91 0.89 14.15
C ALA A 11 -1.35 -0.23 15.04
N ALA A 12 -1.64 -1.49 14.72
CA ALA A 12 -1.11 -2.62 15.49
C ALA A 12 0.44 -2.71 15.43
N LEU A 13 1.03 -2.40 14.28
CA LEU A 13 2.49 -2.37 14.13
C LEU A 13 3.11 -1.20 14.91
N GLU A 14 2.49 -0.03 14.90
CA GLU A 14 2.92 1.14 15.68
C GLU A 14 2.83 0.88 17.18
N GLU A 15 1.70 0.34 17.66
CA GLU A 15 1.48 -0.01 19.08
C GLU A 15 2.51 -1.00 19.62
N THR A 16 3.00 -1.90 18.77
CA THR A 16 4.02 -2.90 19.12
C THR A 16 5.45 -2.43 18.85
N GLY A 17 5.62 -1.25 18.25
CA GLY A 17 6.93 -0.71 17.86
C GLY A 17 7.62 -1.51 16.74
N TRP A 18 6.85 -2.22 15.91
CA TRP A 18 7.40 -3.00 14.81
C TRP A 18 7.84 -2.08 13.65
N PRO A 19 9.08 -2.19 13.15
CA PRO A 19 9.59 -1.29 12.12
C PRO A 19 8.96 -1.58 10.75
N LEU A 20 8.59 -0.52 10.04
CA LEU A 20 8.26 -0.60 8.61
C LEU A 20 9.55 -0.60 7.79
N TYR A 21 9.62 -1.49 6.81
CA TYR A 21 10.71 -1.49 5.83
C TYR A 21 10.51 -0.35 4.82
N GLU A 22 9.28 -0.17 4.34
CA GLU A 22 8.86 0.99 3.55
C GLU A 22 7.58 1.58 4.13
N GLN A 23 7.53 2.92 4.20
CA GLN A 23 6.38 3.66 4.69
C GLN A 23 5.19 3.54 3.73
N PRO A 24 3.94 3.71 4.21
CA PRO A 24 2.78 3.70 3.36
C PRO A 24 2.87 4.76 2.26
N SER A 25 2.75 4.33 1.01
CA SER A 25 2.73 5.20 -0.17
C SER A 25 1.56 4.86 -1.08
N GLU A 26 1.11 5.83 -1.86
CA GLU A 26 0.07 5.64 -2.87
C GLU A 26 0.70 5.59 -4.25
N ALA A 27 0.29 4.61 -5.05
CA ALA A 27 0.69 4.48 -6.43
C ALA A 27 -0.54 4.36 -7.33
N TRP A 28 -0.52 5.12 -8.42
CA TRP A 28 -1.60 5.18 -9.41
C TRP A 28 -1.03 4.78 -10.77
N TYR A 29 -1.47 3.65 -11.30
CA TYR A 29 -0.96 3.09 -12.55
C TYR A 29 -2.00 3.20 -13.66
N ARG A 30 -1.59 3.73 -14.81
CA ARG A 30 -2.47 3.81 -15.98
C ARG A 30 -2.76 2.40 -16.50
N THR A 31 -4.04 2.08 -16.63
CA THR A 31 -4.58 0.84 -17.21
C THR A 31 -5.61 1.22 -18.26
N GLY A 32 -5.17 1.32 -19.52
CA GLY A 32 -6.02 1.81 -20.61
C GLY A 32 -6.48 3.25 -20.35
N ASP A 33 -7.81 3.45 -20.31
CA ASP A 33 -8.47 4.75 -20.13
C ASP A 33 -8.75 5.12 -18.67
N CYS A 34 -8.19 4.38 -17.71
CA CYS A 34 -8.29 4.68 -16.27
C CYS A 34 -6.92 4.53 -15.57
N GLU A 35 -6.85 5.00 -14.33
CA GLU A 35 -5.75 4.76 -13.40
C GLU A 35 -6.28 3.88 -12.26
N GLY A 36 -5.61 2.76 -11.98
CA GLY A 36 -5.85 1.94 -10.79
C GLY A 36 -4.94 2.41 -9.66
N GLY A 37 -5.53 2.68 -8.50
CA GLY A 37 -4.82 3.15 -7.32
C GLY A 37 -4.63 2.05 -6.28
N GLN A 38 -3.45 1.98 -5.70
CA GLN A 38 -3.20 1.17 -4.51
C GLN A 38 -2.42 2.00 -3.49
N ARG A 39 -2.74 1.81 -2.22
CA ARG A 39 -1.88 2.25 -1.11
C ARG A 39 -1.16 1.03 -0.56
N GLU A 40 0.14 1.11 -0.34
CA GLU A 40 0.92 -0.04 0.11
C GLU A 40 2.08 0.33 1.03
N PHE A 41 2.49 -0.63 1.85
CA PHE A 41 3.68 -0.55 2.70
C PHE A 41 4.38 -1.92 2.78
N LEU A 42 5.63 -1.94 3.25
CA LEU A 42 6.37 -3.17 3.49
C LEU A 42 6.84 -3.31 4.94
N VAL A 43 6.84 -4.54 5.41
CA VAL A 43 7.52 -4.97 6.64
C VAL A 43 8.42 -6.15 6.34
N GLN A 44 9.48 -6.29 7.14
CA GLN A 44 10.31 -7.48 7.13
C GLN A 44 9.89 -8.39 8.29
N ASP A 45 9.77 -9.68 8.04
CA ASP A 45 9.57 -10.69 9.09
C ASP A 45 10.89 -11.06 9.78
N PRO A 46 10.89 -11.81 10.91
CA PRO A 46 12.11 -12.23 11.59
C PRO A 46 13.10 -13.04 10.74
N ASP A 47 12.61 -13.76 9.73
CA ASP A 47 13.43 -14.60 8.85
C ASP A 47 14.00 -13.80 7.65
N GLY A 48 13.66 -12.52 7.54
CA GLY A 48 14.18 -11.59 6.55
C GLY A 48 13.31 -11.43 5.30
N TYR A 49 12.15 -12.09 5.22
CA TYR A 49 11.23 -11.96 4.09
C TYR A 49 10.50 -10.62 4.12
N LEU A 50 10.29 -10.05 2.94
CA LEU A 50 9.51 -8.83 2.78
C LEU A 50 8.04 -9.15 2.51
N LEU A 51 7.18 -8.67 3.39
CA LEU A 51 5.74 -8.75 3.26
C LEU A 51 5.20 -7.39 2.81
N ARG A 52 4.54 -7.38 1.65
CA ARG A 52 3.84 -6.20 1.11
C ARG A 52 2.36 -6.28 1.44
N PHE A 53 1.82 -5.25 2.07
CA PHE A 53 0.38 -5.08 2.29
C PHE A 53 -0.14 -3.97 1.39
N ALA A 54 -1.25 -4.21 0.70
CA ALA A 54 -1.86 -3.24 -0.22
C ALA A 54 -3.37 -3.10 0.03
N GLU A 55 -3.87 -1.87 0.04
CA GLU A 55 -5.28 -1.49 0.04
C GLU A 55 -5.63 -0.93 -1.35
N ASP A 56 -6.69 -1.46 -1.95
CA ASP A 56 -7.22 -0.99 -3.22
C ASP A 56 -7.92 0.36 -3.04
N LEU A 57 -7.50 1.38 -3.81
CA LEU A 57 -8.08 2.73 -3.77
C LEU A 57 -9.13 2.95 -4.86
N GLY A 58 -9.44 1.91 -5.64
CA GLY A 58 -10.31 1.93 -6.79
C GLY A 58 -9.64 2.49 -8.03
N THR A 59 -10.48 2.90 -8.98
CA THR A 59 -10.06 3.45 -10.26
C THR A 59 -10.47 4.91 -10.40
N ARG A 60 -9.64 5.73 -11.05
CA ARG A 60 -9.98 7.12 -11.42
C ARG A 60 -9.69 7.39 -12.90
N PRO A 61 -10.28 8.45 -13.51
CA PRO A 61 -9.89 8.89 -14.84
C PRO A 61 -8.39 9.28 -14.87
N PRO A 62 -7.69 9.06 -15.99
CA PRO A 62 -6.28 9.39 -16.09
C PRO A 62 -6.11 10.90 -15.93
N THR A 63 -5.08 11.29 -15.17
CA THR A 63 -4.75 12.71 -15.04
C THR A 63 -4.36 13.19 -16.43
N LYS A 64 -5.04 14.23 -16.96
CA LYS A 64 -4.58 14.87 -18.20
C LYS A 64 -3.20 15.47 -17.92
N ASP A 65 -2.19 14.92 -18.57
CA ASP A 65 -0.86 15.50 -18.60
C ASP A 65 -1.00 16.99 -18.97
N ARG A 66 -0.52 17.89 -18.10
CA ARG A 66 -0.57 19.35 -18.31
C ARG A 66 0.51 19.80 -19.28
#